data_AF-A0A2E7PX89-F1
#
_entry.id   AF-A0A2E7PX89-F1
#
_cell.length_a   1.000
_cell.length_b   1.000
_cell.length_c   1.000
_cell.angle_alpha   90.00
_cell.angle_beta   90.00
_cell.angle_gamma   90.00
#
_symmetry.space_group_name_H-M   'P 1'
#
loop_
_entity.id
_entity.type
_entity.pdbx_description
1 polymer ?
#
loop_
_entity_poly.entity_id
_entity_poly.type
_entity_poly.pdbx_seq_one_letter_code
_entity_poly.pdbx_strand_id
1 'polypeptide(L)'
;MVPDLPESLPVWHLVGGLDPLDSSELRGDEPDDGYPVHLREWIRRDGLTCLKIKLRGNDSEWDYRRLLEVGRISAEEGVDHLTTDFNCTVTEPAYVNDILDHLAREDSSTYDRILYVEQPFPYDLEMHRIPVHSVADRKPLFMDESAHDWKHVRLGRELGWNGVALKTCKTQTGALLSLCWAKAHGMSLMVQDLTNPMLAQIPHALLGHHAGTIMGVESNGMQFYPEASIREARVHPGLYQRREGRLDLSTIRGPGFGYRMEEIDRL
;
A
#
# COMPACT_ATOMS: atom_id res chain seq x y z
N MET A 1 3.08 26.81 10.98
CA MET A 1 2.22 25.96 11.82
C MET A 1 2.35 24.54 11.31
N VAL A 2 2.53 23.57 12.20
CA VAL A 2 2.34 22.16 11.82
C VAL A 2 0.84 22.01 11.58
N PRO A 3 0.38 21.55 10.41
CA PRO A 3 -1.04 21.36 10.16
C PRO A 3 -1.63 20.42 11.22
N ASP A 4 -2.90 20.60 11.56
CA ASP A 4 -3.62 19.65 12.40
C ASP A 4 -3.56 18.28 11.71
N LEU A 5 -2.88 17.33 12.36
CA LEU A 5 -2.69 16.00 11.82
C LEU A 5 -3.96 15.17 12.08
N PRO A 6 -4.35 14.31 11.15
CA PRO A 6 -5.59 13.54 11.29
C PRO A 6 -5.44 12.50 12.41
N GLU A 7 -6.45 12.37 13.27
CA GLU A 7 -6.46 11.37 14.34
C GLU A 7 -6.54 9.92 13.82
N SER A 8 -6.93 9.74 12.55
CA SER A 8 -6.98 8.44 11.87
C SER A 8 -6.41 8.49 10.47
N LEU A 9 -5.97 7.33 9.95
CA LEU A 9 -5.41 7.18 8.61
C LEU A 9 -6.21 6.15 7.80
N PRO A 10 -6.51 6.39 6.52
CA PRO A 10 -6.97 5.33 5.61
C PRO A 10 -5.94 4.20 5.52
N VAL A 11 -6.41 3.02 5.12
CA VAL A 11 -5.57 1.84 4.99
C VAL A 11 -5.71 1.21 3.63
N TRP A 12 -4.57 1.00 2.97
CA TRP A 12 -4.49 0.15 1.79
C TRP A 12 -4.52 -1.32 2.22
N HIS A 13 -5.52 -2.05 1.72
CA HIS A 13 -5.62 -3.50 1.85
C HIS A 13 -4.90 -4.19 0.68
N LEU A 14 -4.08 -5.19 0.95
CA LEU A 14 -3.41 -5.95 -0.11
C LEU A 14 -4.36 -6.99 -0.70
N VAL A 15 -4.55 -6.95 -2.01
CA VAL A 15 -5.20 -8.01 -2.80
C VAL A 15 -4.10 -8.78 -3.49
N GLY A 16 -3.71 -9.92 -2.91
CA GLY A 16 -2.70 -10.81 -3.46
C GLY A 16 -3.11 -11.38 -4.82
N GLY A 17 -2.12 -11.76 -5.63
CA GLY A 17 -2.36 -12.32 -6.96
C GLY A 17 -3.05 -13.69 -6.95
N LEU A 18 -3.11 -14.36 -5.80
CA LEU A 18 -3.79 -15.64 -5.60
C LEU A 18 -4.97 -15.55 -4.62
N ASP A 19 -5.26 -14.35 -4.11
CA ASP A 19 -6.33 -14.17 -3.13
C ASP A 19 -7.68 -14.34 -3.83
N PRO A 20 -8.61 -15.15 -3.31
CA PRO A 20 -9.95 -15.27 -3.85
C PRO A 20 -10.67 -13.93 -3.84
N LEU A 21 -11.27 -13.52 -4.96
CA LEU A 21 -12.03 -12.27 -5.01
C LEU A 21 -13.45 -12.42 -4.47
N ASP A 22 -14.09 -13.53 -4.81
CA ASP A 22 -15.42 -13.89 -4.34
C ASP A 22 -15.56 -15.40 -4.12
N SER A 23 -16.74 -15.79 -3.63
CA SER A 23 -17.04 -17.17 -3.26
C SER A 23 -16.89 -18.19 -4.40
N SER A 24 -16.89 -17.75 -5.66
CA SER A 24 -16.73 -18.66 -6.80
C SER A 24 -15.29 -19.12 -7.02
N GLU A 25 -14.30 -18.43 -6.44
CA GLU A 25 -12.88 -18.78 -6.49
C GLU A 25 -12.44 -19.70 -5.35
N LEU A 26 -13.34 -19.98 -4.39
CA LEU A 26 -13.08 -20.87 -3.27
C LEU A 26 -13.01 -22.34 -3.73
N ARG A 27 -12.09 -23.09 -3.13
CA ARG A 27 -11.79 -24.49 -3.44
C ARG A 27 -12.29 -25.45 -2.35
N GLY A 28 -12.72 -24.93 -1.20
CA GLY A 28 -13.18 -25.70 -0.05
C GLY A 28 -12.06 -26.17 0.88
N ASP A 29 -10.81 -25.74 0.65
CA ASP A 29 -9.65 -25.98 1.52
C ASP A 29 -9.26 -24.73 2.35
N GLU A 30 -10.14 -23.73 2.38
CA GLU A 30 -9.91 -22.50 3.13
C GLU A 30 -9.92 -22.72 4.65
N PRO A 31 -9.18 -21.89 5.42
CA PRO A 31 -9.22 -21.93 6.87
C PRO A 31 -10.61 -21.63 7.43
N ASP A 32 -10.98 -22.33 8.50
CA ASP A 32 -12.15 -22.01 9.35
C ASP A 32 -11.65 -21.42 10.69
N ASP A 33 -10.98 -20.26 10.60
CA ASP A 33 -10.39 -19.54 11.72
C ASP A 33 -11.15 -18.23 12.07
N GLY A 34 -12.27 -18.00 11.40
CA GLY A 34 -13.13 -16.83 11.61
C GLY A 34 -12.66 -15.54 10.92
N TYR A 35 -11.66 -15.59 10.04
CA TYR A 35 -11.29 -14.48 9.15
C TYR A 35 -11.94 -14.61 7.76
N PRO A 36 -12.17 -13.50 7.04
CA PRO A 36 -12.66 -13.54 5.68
C PRO A 36 -11.74 -14.34 4.76
N VAL A 37 -12.35 -15.11 3.85
CA VAL A 37 -11.61 -15.98 2.93
C VAL A 37 -11.55 -15.45 1.49
N HIS A 38 -12.28 -14.35 1.22
CA HIS A 38 -12.23 -13.66 -0.07
C HIS A 38 -12.41 -12.14 0.06
N LEU A 39 -12.05 -11.40 -0.99
CA LEU A 39 -12.00 -9.93 -0.97
C LEU A 39 -13.31 -9.26 -0.53
N ARG A 40 -14.47 -9.69 -1.07
CA ARG A 40 -15.75 -9.04 -0.70
C ARG A 40 -16.08 -9.14 0.79
N GLU A 41 -15.75 -10.24 1.45
CA GLU A 41 -15.95 -10.36 2.90
C GLU A 41 -15.01 -9.42 3.66
N TRP A 42 -13.75 -9.29 3.22
CA TRP A 42 -12.82 -8.31 3.77
C TRP A 42 -13.33 -6.89 3.62
N ILE A 43 -13.85 -6.51 2.44
CA ILE A 43 -14.41 -5.18 2.19
C ILE A 43 -15.52 -4.87 3.18
N ARG A 44 -16.47 -5.79 3.36
CA ARG A 44 -17.64 -5.61 4.23
C ARG A 44 -17.30 -5.62 5.71
N ARG A 45 -16.43 -6.55 6.14
CA ARG A 45 -16.04 -6.70 7.56
C ARG A 45 -15.28 -5.48 8.05
N ASP A 46 -14.30 -5.01 7.28
CA ASP A 46 -13.37 -3.97 7.72
C ASP A 46 -13.73 -2.58 7.16
N GLY A 47 -14.74 -2.48 6.30
CA GLY A 47 -15.19 -1.25 5.64
C GLY A 47 -14.15 -0.67 4.69
N LEU A 48 -13.50 -1.52 3.88
CA LEU A 48 -12.35 -1.13 3.07
C LEU A 48 -12.71 -0.07 2.02
N THR A 49 -11.85 0.95 1.89
CA THR A 49 -12.01 2.03 0.89
C THR A 49 -10.80 2.16 -0.05
N CYS A 50 -9.68 1.50 0.26
CA CYS A 50 -8.45 1.54 -0.53
C CYS A 50 -7.89 0.11 -0.72
N LEU A 51 -7.67 -0.31 -1.97
CA LEU A 51 -7.12 -1.62 -2.30
C LEU A 51 -5.83 -1.51 -3.13
N LYS A 52 -4.84 -2.34 -2.81
CA LYS A 52 -3.59 -2.51 -3.54
C LYS A 52 -3.60 -3.85 -4.25
N ILE A 53 -3.57 -3.83 -5.58
CA ILE A 53 -3.74 -5.01 -6.42
C ILE A 53 -2.34 -5.51 -6.83
N LYS A 54 -1.96 -6.70 -6.36
CA LYS A 54 -0.75 -7.38 -6.82
C LYS A 54 -1.00 -8.01 -8.18
N LEU A 55 -0.11 -7.69 -9.12
CA LEU A 55 -0.11 -8.12 -10.51
C LEU A 55 1.13 -8.96 -10.82
N ARG A 56 1.10 -9.69 -11.92
CA ARG A 56 2.20 -10.56 -12.36
C ARG A 56 3.29 -9.77 -13.06
N GLY A 57 2.93 -8.78 -13.88
CA GLY A 57 3.83 -7.95 -14.69
C GLY A 57 4.48 -8.66 -15.89
N ASN A 58 4.08 -9.90 -16.16
CA ASN A 58 4.58 -10.70 -17.29
C ASN A 58 3.47 -11.45 -18.06
N ASP A 59 2.21 -11.20 -17.71
CA ASP A 59 1.02 -11.84 -18.31
C ASP A 59 -0.09 -10.77 -18.42
N SER A 60 -0.08 -10.02 -19.53
CA SER A 60 -0.91 -8.81 -19.68
C SER A 60 -2.40 -9.13 -19.70
N GLU A 61 -2.79 -10.28 -20.22
CA GLU A 61 -4.19 -10.72 -20.24
C GLU A 61 -4.67 -11.01 -18.81
N TRP A 62 -3.86 -11.72 -18.02
CA TRP A 62 -4.18 -11.98 -16.62
C TRP A 62 -4.21 -10.69 -15.80
N ASP A 63 -3.22 -9.81 -15.95
CA ASP A 63 -3.14 -8.55 -15.20
C ASP A 63 -4.34 -7.64 -15.51
N TYR A 64 -4.68 -7.49 -16.79
CA TYR A 64 -5.84 -6.70 -17.21
C TYR A 64 -7.16 -7.27 -16.66
N ARG A 65 -7.35 -8.60 -16.72
CA ARG A 65 -8.55 -9.25 -16.19
C ARG A 65 -8.66 -9.06 -14.67
N ARG A 66 -7.55 -9.21 -13.95
CA ARG A 66 -7.51 -9.01 -12.49
C ARG A 66 -7.90 -7.58 -12.11
N LEU A 67 -7.44 -6.58 -12.87
CA LEU A 67 -7.82 -5.19 -12.67
C LEU A 67 -9.31 -4.95 -12.91
N LEU A 68 -9.88 -5.50 -13.98
CA LEU A 68 -11.32 -5.39 -14.26
C LEU A 68 -12.17 -6.04 -13.17
N GLU A 69 -11.81 -7.24 -12.71
CA GLU A 69 -12.57 -7.96 -11.68
C GLU A 69 -12.56 -7.21 -10.34
N VAL A 70 -11.39 -6.75 -9.90
CA VAL A 70 -11.27 -5.96 -8.67
C VAL A 70 -11.94 -4.59 -8.82
N GLY A 71 -11.82 -3.96 -9.99
CA GLY A 71 -12.49 -2.69 -10.31
C GLY A 71 -14.01 -2.79 -10.25
N ARG A 72 -14.58 -3.86 -10.81
CA ARG A 72 -16.01 -4.17 -10.70
C ARG A 72 -16.45 -4.37 -9.26
N ILE A 73 -15.72 -5.20 -8.49
CA ILE A 73 -16.01 -5.41 -7.06
C ILE A 73 -15.96 -4.09 -6.31
N SER A 74 -14.96 -3.25 -6.61
CA SER A 74 -14.78 -1.95 -5.98
C SER A 74 -15.95 -1.00 -6.25
N ALA A 75 -16.47 -0.98 -7.48
CA ALA A 75 -17.64 -0.19 -7.82
C ALA A 75 -18.91 -0.69 -7.11
N GLU A 76 -19.08 -2.01 -6.99
CA GLU A 76 -20.25 -2.62 -6.35
C GLU A 76 -20.24 -2.48 -4.82
N GLU A 77 -19.07 -2.62 -4.19
CA GLU A 77 -18.91 -2.56 -2.73
C GLU A 77 -18.56 -1.15 -2.21
N GLY A 78 -18.38 -0.16 -3.10
CA GLY A 78 -18.12 1.23 -2.72
C GLY A 78 -16.68 1.55 -2.29
N VAL A 79 -15.68 0.84 -2.83
CA VAL A 79 -14.26 1.10 -2.61
C VAL A 79 -13.80 2.27 -3.49
N ASP A 80 -13.27 3.33 -2.88
CA ASP A 80 -12.93 4.58 -3.56
C ASP A 80 -11.64 4.51 -4.40
N HIS A 81 -10.60 3.84 -3.89
CA HIS A 81 -9.26 3.95 -4.45
C HIS A 81 -8.57 2.62 -4.66
N LEU A 82 -7.86 2.55 -5.79
CA LEU A 82 -7.05 1.43 -6.21
C LEU A 82 -5.59 1.87 -6.40
N THR A 83 -4.68 0.92 -6.28
CA THR A 83 -3.30 1.02 -6.76
C THR A 83 -2.87 -0.31 -7.33
N THR A 84 -1.91 -0.29 -8.26
CA THR A 84 -1.43 -1.48 -8.96
C THR A 84 0.04 -1.73 -8.64
N ASP A 85 0.42 -2.97 -8.37
CA ASP A 85 1.79 -3.36 -8.04
C ASP A 85 2.21 -4.54 -8.93
N PHE A 86 3.09 -4.30 -9.89
CA PHE A 86 3.49 -5.31 -10.89
C PHE A 86 4.71 -6.15 -10.47
N ASN A 87 5.03 -6.21 -9.17
CA ASN A 87 5.97 -7.17 -8.61
C ASN A 87 7.39 -7.14 -9.24
N CYS A 88 7.86 -5.97 -9.69
CA CYS A 88 9.19 -5.75 -10.28
C CYS A 88 9.53 -6.59 -11.53
N THR A 89 8.57 -7.22 -12.20
CA THR A 89 8.85 -8.15 -13.32
C THR A 89 8.78 -7.51 -14.69
N VAL A 90 8.21 -6.32 -14.81
CA VAL A 90 8.02 -5.63 -16.09
C VAL A 90 9.36 -5.13 -16.61
N THR A 91 9.69 -5.43 -17.87
CA THR A 91 10.96 -4.99 -18.46
C THR A 91 10.84 -3.73 -19.31
N GLU A 92 9.64 -3.42 -19.83
CA GLU A 92 9.41 -2.33 -20.78
C GLU A 92 8.20 -1.47 -20.39
N PRO A 93 8.30 -0.13 -20.41
CA PRO A 93 7.20 0.77 -20.05
C PRO A 93 5.92 0.57 -20.87
N ALA A 94 6.05 0.11 -22.12
CA ALA A 94 4.92 -0.18 -23.00
C ALA A 94 3.92 -1.15 -22.36
N TYR A 95 4.40 -2.14 -21.60
CA TYR A 95 3.54 -3.11 -20.92
C TYR A 95 2.52 -2.44 -19.97
N VAL A 96 3.00 -1.52 -19.13
CA VAL A 96 2.15 -0.79 -18.18
C VAL A 96 1.27 0.23 -18.93
N ASN A 97 1.85 0.94 -19.90
CA ASN A 97 1.15 1.94 -20.69
C ASN A 97 -0.06 1.34 -21.43
N ASP A 98 0.12 0.19 -22.08
CA ASP A 98 -0.92 -0.47 -22.86
C ASP A 98 -2.08 -0.92 -21.96
N ILE A 99 -1.80 -1.43 -20.75
CA ILE A 99 -2.82 -1.80 -19.76
C ILE A 99 -3.61 -0.57 -19.30
N LEU A 100 -2.90 0.50 -18.93
CA LEU A 100 -3.52 1.74 -18.47
C LEU A 100 -4.35 2.42 -19.56
N ASP A 101 -3.85 2.48 -20.79
CA ASP A 101 -4.54 3.06 -21.94
C ASP A 101 -5.76 2.22 -22.34
N HIS A 102 -5.68 0.89 -22.16
CA HIS A 102 -6.81 0.01 -22.39
C HIS A 102 -7.91 0.24 -21.35
N LEU A 103 -7.57 0.29 -20.06
CA LEU A 103 -8.53 0.63 -19.00
C LEU A 103 -9.14 2.00 -19.23
N ALA A 104 -8.35 3.03 -19.54
CA ALA A 104 -8.87 4.38 -19.79
C ALA A 104 -9.93 4.42 -20.91
N ARG A 105 -9.81 3.57 -21.93
CA ARG A 105 -10.75 3.48 -23.05
C ARG A 105 -11.98 2.64 -22.74
N GLU A 106 -11.81 1.47 -22.14
CA GLU A 106 -12.88 0.46 -22.04
C GLU A 106 -13.52 0.38 -20.64
N ASP A 107 -12.80 0.78 -19.60
CA ASP A 107 -13.28 0.83 -18.20
C ASP A 107 -12.65 2.02 -17.45
N SER A 108 -13.10 3.22 -17.85
CA SER A 108 -12.66 4.49 -17.24
C SER A 108 -12.94 4.56 -15.74
N SER A 109 -13.98 3.87 -15.24
CA SER A 109 -14.28 3.79 -13.81
C SER A 109 -13.14 3.13 -13.04
N THR A 110 -12.65 1.98 -13.51
CA THR A 110 -11.50 1.30 -12.88
C THR A 110 -10.23 2.13 -13.03
N TYR A 111 -9.99 2.71 -14.22
CA TYR A 111 -8.85 3.59 -14.47
C TYR A 111 -8.83 4.78 -13.51
N ASP A 112 -9.96 5.47 -13.30
CA ASP A 112 -10.05 6.66 -12.46
C ASP A 112 -9.81 6.35 -10.98
N ARG A 113 -10.24 5.16 -10.51
CA ARG A 113 -9.96 4.70 -9.14
C ARG A 113 -8.49 4.41 -8.90
N ILE A 114 -7.72 4.01 -9.93
CA ILE A 114 -6.27 3.80 -9.80
C ILE A 114 -5.60 5.15 -9.51
N LEU A 115 -5.13 5.33 -8.28
CA LEU A 115 -4.45 6.55 -7.84
C LEU A 115 -2.98 6.59 -8.25
N TYR A 116 -2.32 5.43 -8.27
CA TYR A 116 -0.91 5.33 -8.63
C TYR A 116 -0.54 3.92 -9.10
N VAL A 117 0.61 3.82 -9.75
CA VAL A 117 1.29 2.57 -10.10
C VAL A 117 2.51 2.41 -9.21
N GLU A 118 2.73 1.22 -8.67
CA GLU A 118 3.83 0.86 -7.80
C GLU A 118 4.83 -0.06 -8.51
N GLN A 119 6.10 0.30 -8.41
CA GLN A 119 7.29 -0.49 -8.74
C GLN A 119 7.07 -1.62 -9.78
N PRO A 120 6.78 -1.27 -11.05
CA PRO A 120 6.60 -2.31 -12.05
C PRO A 120 7.91 -2.93 -12.52
N PHE A 121 8.99 -2.15 -12.48
CA PHE A 121 10.30 -2.51 -13.05
C PHE A 121 11.27 -3.11 -12.01
N PRO A 122 12.33 -3.83 -12.45
CA PRO A 122 13.36 -4.36 -11.57
C PRO A 122 13.92 -3.32 -10.59
N TYR A 123 14.20 -3.77 -9.37
CA TYR A 123 14.56 -2.86 -8.28
C TYR A 123 15.94 -2.19 -8.45
N ASP A 124 16.88 -2.82 -9.14
CA ASP A 124 18.23 -2.30 -9.38
C ASP A 124 18.21 -1.22 -10.48
N LEU A 125 18.02 0.04 -10.05
CA LEU A 125 18.00 1.20 -10.94
C LEU A 125 19.36 1.51 -11.58
N GLU A 126 20.47 1.10 -10.97
CA GLU A 126 21.79 1.38 -11.53
C GLU A 126 22.04 0.51 -12.76
N MET A 127 21.62 -0.76 -12.69
CA MET A 127 21.65 -1.71 -13.80
C MET A 127 20.53 -1.45 -14.81
N HIS A 128 19.33 -1.13 -14.35
CA HIS A 128 18.13 -0.98 -15.18
C HIS A 128 17.63 0.48 -15.22
N ARG A 129 18.34 1.32 -15.98
CA ARG A 129 18.02 2.75 -16.16
C ARG A 129 16.88 2.98 -17.16
N ILE A 130 15.73 2.39 -16.90
CA ILE A 130 14.55 2.47 -17.77
C ILE A 130 13.94 3.88 -17.64
N PRO A 131 13.73 4.63 -18.75
CA PRO A 131 12.99 5.88 -18.72
C PRO A 131 11.49 5.61 -18.53
N VAL A 132 10.90 6.13 -17.46
CA VAL A 132 9.51 5.81 -17.04
C VAL A 132 8.53 6.97 -17.14
N HIS A 133 8.96 8.09 -17.73
CA HIS A 133 8.14 9.29 -17.90
C HIS A 133 6.79 9.00 -18.56
N SER A 134 6.76 8.11 -19.55
CA SER A 134 5.50 7.74 -20.23
C SER A 134 4.48 7.08 -19.31
N VAL A 135 4.92 6.32 -18.30
CA VAL A 135 4.03 5.75 -17.28
C VAL A 135 3.57 6.85 -16.33
N ALA A 136 4.52 7.68 -15.87
CA ALA A 136 4.27 8.79 -14.95
C ALA A 136 3.31 9.85 -15.51
N ASP A 137 3.27 10.03 -16.84
CA ASP A 137 2.35 10.92 -17.55
C ASP A 137 0.90 10.41 -17.51
N ARG A 138 0.69 9.10 -17.33
CA ARG A 138 -0.65 8.47 -17.23
C ARG A 138 -1.14 8.45 -15.78
N LYS A 139 -0.29 7.96 -14.87
CA LYS A 139 -0.58 7.85 -13.44
C LYS A 139 0.68 8.12 -12.64
N PRO A 140 0.58 8.70 -11.42
CA PRO A 140 1.70 8.76 -10.50
C PRO A 140 2.39 7.39 -10.37
N LEU A 141 3.72 7.39 -10.37
CA LEU A 141 4.55 6.20 -10.39
C LEU A 141 5.49 6.20 -9.19
N PHE A 142 5.30 5.22 -8.31
CA PHE A 142 5.94 5.13 -7.01
C PHE A 142 7.03 4.07 -7.00
N MET A 143 8.24 4.48 -6.63
CA MET A 143 9.33 3.56 -6.33
C MET A 143 9.09 2.91 -4.97
N ASP A 144 9.27 1.59 -4.86
CA ASP A 144 9.33 0.87 -3.59
C ASP A 144 10.64 0.12 -3.42
N GLU A 145 10.80 -1.05 -4.04
CA GLU A 145 12.01 -1.85 -3.90
C GLU A 145 13.24 -1.08 -4.34
N SER A 146 13.14 -0.19 -5.34
CA SER A 146 14.24 0.69 -5.76
C SER A 146 14.58 1.81 -4.76
N ALA A 147 13.73 2.11 -3.77
CA ALA A 147 13.86 3.27 -2.88
C ALA A 147 14.59 2.96 -1.56
N HIS A 148 15.75 2.29 -1.61
CA HIS A 148 16.50 1.91 -0.39
C HIS A 148 17.14 3.08 0.35
N ASP A 149 17.57 4.12 -0.36
CA ASP A 149 18.07 5.38 0.20
C ASP A 149 17.73 6.58 -0.69
N TRP A 150 18.00 7.79 -0.19
CA TRP A 150 17.69 9.02 -0.90
C TRP A 150 18.51 9.21 -2.20
N LYS A 151 19.66 8.55 -2.36
CA LYS A 151 20.47 8.65 -3.58
C LYS A 151 19.82 7.85 -4.71
N HIS A 152 19.23 6.70 -4.39
CA HIS A 152 18.43 5.93 -5.35
C HIS A 152 17.15 6.67 -5.70
N VAL A 153 16.49 7.30 -4.72
CA VAL A 153 15.34 8.18 -4.99
C VAL A 153 15.72 9.30 -5.97
N ARG A 154 16.89 9.91 -5.80
CA ARG A 154 17.42 10.90 -6.75
C ARG A 154 17.59 10.33 -8.16
N LEU A 155 18.23 9.17 -8.29
CA LEU A 155 18.41 8.50 -9.58
C LEU A 155 17.07 8.16 -10.24
N GLY A 156 16.11 7.60 -9.48
CA GLY A 156 14.78 7.32 -10.00
C GLY A 156 14.06 8.59 -10.47
N ARG A 157 14.17 9.70 -9.74
CA ARG A 157 13.60 10.97 -10.20
C ARG A 157 14.19 11.42 -11.55
N GLU A 158 15.49 11.23 -11.79
CA GLU A 158 16.12 11.51 -13.10
C GLU A 158 15.56 10.63 -14.23
N LEU A 159 15.08 9.43 -13.91
CA LEU A 159 14.49 8.48 -14.86
C LEU A 159 12.98 8.70 -15.09
N GLY A 160 12.34 9.59 -14.32
CA GLY A 160 10.92 9.96 -14.47
C GLY A 160 10.00 9.48 -13.36
N TRP A 161 10.52 8.82 -12.31
CA TRP A 161 9.71 8.45 -11.14
C TRP A 161 9.30 9.72 -10.38
N ASN A 162 8.05 9.78 -9.92
CA ASN A 162 7.48 10.96 -9.27
C ASN A 162 6.84 10.69 -7.90
N GLY A 163 6.91 9.44 -7.41
CA GLY A 163 6.51 9.04 -6.07
C GLY A 163 7.52 8.09 -5.40
N VAL A 164 7.47 8.02 -4.07
CA VAL A 164 8.32 7.15 -3.26
C VAL A 164 7.51 6.47 -2.17
N ALA A 165 7.66 5.16 -2.06
CA ALA A 165 7.20 4.37 -0.93
C ALA A 165 8.26 4.38 0.19
N LEU A 166 7.81 4.67 1.41
CA LEU A 166 8.61 4.69 2.62
C LEU A 166 8.23 3.50 3.49
N LYS A 167 9.23 2.77 4.00
CA LYS A 167 9.01 1.59 4.84
C LYS A 167 9.90 1.64 6.06
N THR A 168 9.29 1.67 7.25
CA THR A 168 10.04 1.67 8.53
C THR A 168 10.77 0.35 8.77
N CYS A 169 10.23 -0.76 8.26
CA CYS A 169 10.82 -2.10 8.32
C CYS A 169 12.07 -2.27 7.44
N LYS A 170 12.31 -1.37 6.47
CA LYS A 170 13.62 -1.26 5.80
C LYS A 170 14.59 -0.57 6.76
N THR A 171 14.38 0.73 7.02
CA THR A 171 15.00 1.48 8.13
C THR A 171 14.19 2.73 8.47
N GLN A 172 14.12 3.12 9.75
CA GLN A 172 13.49 4.39 10.14
C GLN A 172 14.27 5.61 9.61
N THR A 173 15.59 5.61 9.77
CA THR A 173 16.45 6.73 9.34
C THR A 173 16.44 6.92 7.84
N GLY A 174 16.52 5.83 7.06
CA GLY A 174 16.43 5.90 5.61
C GLY A 174 15.08 6.43 5.15
N ALA A 175 13.98 5.98 5.77
CA ALA A 175 12.64 6.50 5.47
C ALA A 175 12.53 8.01 5.73
N LEU A 176 13.09 8.53 6.83
CA LEU A 176 13.09 9.96 7.13
C LEU A 176 13.95 10.78 6.14
N LEU A 177 15.13 10.28 5.77
CA LEU A 177 15.98 10.95 4.79
C LEU A 177 15.32 10.99 3.40
N SER A 178 14.75 9.87 2.96
CA SER A 178 13.99 9.79 1.71
C SER A 178 12.77 10.69 1.74
N LEU A 179 12.03 10.75 2.85
CA LEU A 179 10.89 11.66 3.05
C LEU A 179 11.30 13.13 2.87
N CYS A 180 12.35 13.57 3.57
CA CYS A 180 12.81 14.95 3.49
C CYS A 180 13.27 15.31 2.08
N TRP A 181 14.04 14.41 1.45
CA TRP A 181 14.54 14.62 0.09
C TRP A 181 13.40 14.67 -0.93
N ALA A 182 12.49 13.68 -0.91
CA ALA A 182 11.34 13.61 -1.81
C ALA A 182 10.44 14.85 -1.71
N LYS A 183 10.10 15.28 -0.48
CA LYS A 183 9.33 16.52 -0.27
C LYS A 183 10.02 17.75 -0.84
N ALA A 184 11.33 17.89 -0.61
CA ALA A 184 12.11 19.01 -1.13
C ALA A 184 12.14 19.06 -2.67
N HIS A 185 11.87 17.94 -3.34
CA HIS A 185 11.89 17.81 -4.80
C HIS A 185 10.50 17.59 -5.42
N GLY A 186 9.44 17.81 -4.65
CA GLY A 186 8.05 17.75 -5.12
C GLY A 186 7.53 16.35 -5.45
N MET A 187 8.15 15.29 -4.92
CA MET A 187 7.68 13.93 -5.12
C MET A 187 6.57 13.56 -4.13
N SER A 188 5.63 12.73 -4.59
CA SER A 188 4.57 12.19 -3.74
C SER A 188 5.10 11.09 -2.82
N LEU A 189 4.45 10.90 -1.68
CA LEU A 189 4.87 9.93 -0.66
C LEU A 189 3.77 8.94 -0.38
N MET A 190 4.17 7.69 -0.18
CA MET A 190 3.30 6.62 0.28
C MET A 190 4.02 5.87 1.40
N VAL A 191 3.34 5.56 2.51
CA VAL A 191 3.94 4.78 3.61
C VAL A 191 3.42 3.36 3.53
N GLN A 192 4.34 2.42 3.30
CA GLN A 192 4.03 1.03 3.02
C GLN A 192 4.68 0.09 4.02
N ASP A 193 4.24 -1.15 4.04
CA ASP A 193 4.77 -2.16 4.96
C ASP A 193 5.42 -3.35 4.24
N LEU A 194 6.04 -4.23 5.04
CA LEU A 194 6.36 -5.62 4.67
C LEU A 194 5.66 -6.55 5.66
N THR A 195 4.45 -6.17 6.08
CA THR A 195 3.73 -6.68 7.25
C THR A 195 4.39 -6.33 8.59
N ASN A 196 3.90 -5.29 9.27
CA ASN A 196 4.39 -4.81 10.56
C ASN A 196 3.46 -5.24 11.73
N PRO A 197 3.61 -6.43 12.35
CA PRO A 197 2.82 -6.81 13.52
C PRO A 197 3.41 -6.19 14.80
N MET A 198 2.66 -6.32 15.91
CA MET A 198 3.11 -5.93 17.25
C MET A 198 3.57 -4.47 17.27
N LEU A 199 4.63 -4.15 18.01
CA LEU A 199 5.16 -2.80 18.14
C LEU A 199 5.60 -2.16 16.81
N ALA A 200 5.89 -2.94 15.76
CA ALA A 200 6.35 -2.40 14.47
C ALA A 200 5.26 -1.57 13.76
N GLN A 201 3.99 -1.82 14.03
CA GLN A 201 2.85 -1.06 13.48
C GLN A 201 2.87 0.41 13.91
N ILE A 202 3.33 0.68 15.13
CA ILE A 202 3.28 2.00 15.76
C ILE A 202 4.19 3.03 15.05
N PRO A 203 5.52 2.80 14.88
CA PRO A 203 6.37 3.74 14.15
C PRO A 203 5.99 3.84 12.67
N HIS A 204 5.43 2.77 12.09
CA HIS A 204 4.89 2.75 10.73
C HIS A 204 3.70 3.72 10.56
N ALA A 205 2.68 3.60 11.41
CA ALA A 205 1.53 4.49 11.38
C ALA A 205 1.92 5.95 11.72
N LEU A 206 2.83 6.15 12.66
CA LEU A 206 3.38 7.48 12.99
C LEU A 206 4.13 8.11 11.82
N LEU A 207 4.91 7.32 11.06
CA LEU A 207 5.53 7.82 9.83
C LEU A 207 4.45 8.30 8.85
N GLY A 208 3.41 7.49 8.60
CA GLY A 208 2.27 7.89 7.74
C GLY A 208 1.59 9.17 8.21
N HIS A 209 1.32 9.26 9.51
CA HIS A 209 0.68 10.41 10.15
C HIS A 209 1.45 11.72 9.92
N HIS A 210 2.79 11.68 9.93
CA HIS A 210 3.63 12.86 9.70
C HIS A 210 4.10 13.05 8.25
N ALA A 211 4.02 12.00 7.41
CA ALA A 211 4.56 12.03 6.06
C ALA A 211 3.73 12.86 5.08
N GLY A 212 2.42 13.00 5.30
CA GLY A 212 1.53 13.52 4.24
C GLY A 212 1.42 12.51 3.09
N THR A 213 1.25 11.25 3.47
CA THR A 213 1.15 10.08 2.59
C THR A 213 -0.15 10.07 1.78
N ILE A 214 -0.11 9.57 0.54
CA ILE A 214 -1.29 9.42 -0.31
C ILE A 214 -2.21 8.32 0.25
N MET A 215 -3.43 8.71 0.65
CA MET A 215 -4.43 7.81 1.23
C MET A 215 -3.91 6.91 2.36
N GLY A 216 -3.22 7.50 3.34
CA GLY A 216 -2.83 6.80 4.57
C GLY A 216 -1.71 5.77 4.36
N VAL A 217 -1.84 4.57 4.93
CA VAL A 217 -0.74 3.58 4.99
C VAL A 217 -1.16 2.21 4.48
N GLU A 218 -0.21 1.42 3.97
CA GLU A 218 -0.41 -0.04 3.82
C GLU A 218 -0.31 -0.69 5.20
N SER A 219 -1.19 -1.62 5.55
CA SER A 219 -1.12 -2.30 6.86
C SER A 219 -1.66 -3.72 6.77
N ASN A 220 -0.75 -4.66 6.58
CA ASN A 220 -1.00 -6.06 6.27
C ASN A 220 -1.03 -6.97 7.52
N GLY A 221 -0.58 -6.47 8.68
CA GLY A 221 -0.53 -7.27 9.92
C GLY A 221 -1.87 -7.88 10.32
N MET A 222 -2.96 -7.15 10.10
CA MET A 222 -4.34 -7.61 10.40
C MET A 222 -4.86 -8.65 9.40
N GLN A 223 -4.24 -8.75 8.23
CA GLN A 223 -4.60 -9.70 7.18
C GLN A 223 -3.82 -11.01 7.35
N PHE A 224 -2.49 -10.93 7.56
CA PHE A 224 -1.63 -12.12 7.56
C PHE A 224 -1.23 -12.62 8.96
N TYR A 225 -1.23 -11.76 9.98
CA TYR A 225 -0.90 -12.13 11.36
C TYR A 225 -1.83 -11.47 12.39
N PRO A 226 -3.17 -11.59 12.22
CA PRO A 226 -4.13 -10.84 13.03
C PRO A 226 -3.97 -11.08 14.53
N GLU A 227 -3.62 -12.30 14.95
CA GLU A 227 -3.46 -12.66 16.36
C GLU A 227 -2.12 -12.22 16.97
N ALA A 228 -1.09 -11.97 16.14
CA ALA A 228 0.26 -11.67 16.63
C ALA A 228 0.31 -10.38 17.48
N SER A 229 -0.65 -9.47 17.27
CA SER A 229 -0.73 -8.16 17.91
C SER A 229 -1.81 -8.08 19.00
N ILE A 230 -2.38 -9.20 19.45
CA ILE A 230 -3.53 -9.18 20.38
C ILE A 230 -3.23 -8.47 21.71
N ARG A 231 -1.97 -8.48 22.15
CA ARG A 231 -1.53 -7.81 23.38
C ARG A 231 -1.46 -6.29 23.18
N GLU A 232 -0.85 -5.85 22.10
CA GLU A 232 -0.82 -4.44 21.70
C GLU A 232 -2.23 -3.90 21.44
N ALA A 233 -3.11 -4.70 20.83
CA ALA A 233 -4.49 -4.34 20.55
C ALA A 233 -5.33 -4.05 21.81
N ARG A 234 -4.96 -4.60 22.98
CA ARG A 234 -5.62 -4.24 24.26
C ARG A 234 -5.31 -2.81 24.69
N VAL A 235 -4.13 -2.30 24.32
CA VAL A 235 -3.64 -0.96 24.70
C VAL A 235 -3.96 0.07 23.61
N HIS A 236 -3.88 -0.34 22.35
CA HIS A 236 -4.05 0.49 21.15
C HIS A 236 -5.10 -0.11 20.17
N PRO A 237 -6.35 -0.34 20.58
CA PRO A 237 -7.32 -1.10 19.79
C PRO A 237 -7.53 -0.55 18.38
N GLY A 238 -7.66 0.77 18.24
CA GLY A 238 -7.87 1.42 16.94
C GLY A 238 -6.71 1.31 15.96
N LEU A 239 -5.49 0.99 16.44
CA LEU A 239 -4.32 0.83 15.60
C LEU A 239 -4.19 -0.59 15.02
N TYR A 240 -4.77 -1.58 15.71
CA TYR A 240 -4.67 -3.00 15.38
C TYR A 240 -5.97 -3.63 14.90
N GLN A 241 -7.06 -2.86 14.88
CA GLN A 241 -8.31 -3.26 14.27
C GLN A 241 -8.76 -2.19 13.29
N ARG A 242 -8.84 -2.57 12.02
CA ARG A 242 -9.38 -1.70 10.97
C ARG A 242 -10.88 -1.52 11.17
N ARG A 243 -11.34 -0.27 11.11
CA ARG A 243 -12.76 0.08 11.13
C ARG A 243 -13.00 1.15 10.08
N GLU A 244 -14.01 0.95 9.24
CA GLU A 244 -14.33 1.87 8.13
C GLU A 244 -13.11 2.15 7.24
N GLY A 245 -12.25 1.14 7.06
CA GLY A 245 -11.05 1.23 6.23
C GLY A 245 -9.93 2.07 6.85
N ARG A 246 -9.96 2.34 8.16
CA ARG A 246 -9.04 3.26 8.83
C ARG A 246 -8.37 2.67 10.06
N LEU A 247 -7.21 3.23 10.41
CA LEU A 247 -6.57 3.07 11.73
C LEU A 247 -6.77 4.34 12.55
N ASP A 248 -7.10 4.17 13.81
CA ASP A 248 -7.16 5.26 14.80
C ASP A 248 -5.87 5.29 15.64
N LEU A 249 -5.21 6.44 15.63
CA LEU A 249 -3.94 6.68 16.31
C LEU A 249 -4.13 7.40 17.65
N SER A 250 -5.37 7.69 18.06
CA SER A 250 -5.71 8.49 19.26
C SER A 250 -5.13 7.98 20.58
N THR A 251 -4.73 6.70 20.64
CA THR A 251 -4.12 6.05 21.81
C THR A 251 -2.60 6.20 21.86
N ILE A 252 -1.96 6.63 20.77
CA ILE A 252 -0.53 6.91 20.70
C ILE A 252 -0.30 8.33 21.22
N ARG A 253 0.31 8.45 22.41
CA ARG A 253 0.49 9.73 23.10
C ARG A 253 1.85 9.82 23.77
N GLY A 254 2.27 11.04 24.06
CA GLY A 254 3.49 11.32 24.82
C GLY A 254 4.77 11.25 23.98
N PRO A 255 5.94 11.25 24.63
CA PRO A 255 7.23 11.26 23.95
C PRO A 255 7.56 9.92 23.27
N GLY A 256 8.45 9.97 22.29
CA GLY A 256 8.90 8.79 21.55
C GLY A 256 7.81 8.25 20.62
N PHE A 257 7.69 6.92 20.55
CA PHE A 257 6.68 6.25 19.72
C PHE A 257 5.36 5.97 20.48
N GLY A 258 5.24 6.36 21.75
CA GLY A 258 4.01 6.15 22.52
C GLY A 258 3.65 4.67 22.71
N TYR A 259 4.65 3.78 22.78
CA TYR A 259 4.45 2.32 22.84
C TYR A 259 3.65 1.80 24.05
N ARG A 260 3.71 2.52 25.19
CA ARG A 260 3.05 2.10 26.45
C ARG A 260 3.39 0.65 26.85
N MET A 261 4.68 0.31 26.75
CA MET A 261 5.20 -1.05 27.02
C MET A 261 4.78 -1.62 28.37
N GLU A 262 4.74 -0.80 29.42
CA GLU A 262 4.36 -1.22 30.77
C GLU A 262 2.89 -1.68 30.87
N GLU A 263 2.05 -1.30 29.92
CA GLU A 263 0.63 -1.69 29.84
C GLU A 263 0.40 -2.88 28.90
N ILE A 264 1.42 -3.25 28.11
CA ILE A 264 1.40 -4.40 27.21
C ILE A 264 1.92 -5.60 27.99
N ASP A 265 1.07 -6.59 28.22
CA ASP A 265 1.40 -7.83 28.93
C ASP A 265 2.32 -8.76 28.11
N ARG A 266 3.56 -8.31 27.87
CA ARG A 266 4.67 -9.10 27.32
C ARG A 266 5.71 -9.22 28.43
N LEU A 267 5.87 -10.47 28.88
CA LEU A 267 6.83 -10.97 29.89
C LEU A 267 8.14 -10.19 29.96
#